data_AF-A0A958QBE2-F1
#
_entry.id   AF-A0A958QBE2-F1
#
_cell.length_a   1.000
_cell.length_b   1.000
_cell.length_c   1.000
_cell.angle_alpha   90.00
_cell.angle_beta   90.00
_cell.angle_gamma   90.00
#
_symmetry.space_group_name_H-M   'P 1'
#
loop_
_entity.id
_entity.type
_entity.pdbx_description
1 polymer ?
#
loop_
_entity_poly.entity_id
_entity_poly.type
_entity_poly.pdbx_seq_one_letter_code
_entity_poly.pdbx_strand_id
1 'polypeptide(L)'
;MSELEQAAAELKKAILRAQQRVSRRPTPPIVPEHFNDIIKAISFVEHSMQTLCDAHESDSPEVLAQLVEERSSYSGWENWSNLLREQLDSMEAELPQSEPEMASDQDPFVKEYKPSGNHL
;
A
#
# COMPACT_ATOMS: atom_id res chain seq x y z
N MET A 1 -6.94 -3.24 6.53
CA MET A 1 -6.67 -4.40 7.45
C MET A 1 -5.19 -4.70 7.66
N SER A 2 -4.34 -4.32 6.71
CA SER A 2 -2.87 -4.47 6.72
C SER A 2 -2.16 -3.95 7.97
N GLU A 3 -2.73 -2.98 8.68
CA GLU A 3 -2.16 -2.46 9.94
C GLU A 3 -2.08 -3.53 11.04
N LEU A 4 -3.12 -4.36 11.17
CA LEU A 4 -3.19 -5.39 12.21
C LEU A 4 -2.24 -6.56 11.91
N GLU A 5 -2.09 -6.91 10.64
CA GLU A 5 -1.11 -7.88 10.16
C GLU A 5 0.31 -7.41 10.50
N GLN A 6 0.63 -6.16 10.17
CA GLN A 6 1.95 -5.58 10.47
C GLN A 6 2.22 -5.55 11.98
N ALA A 7 1.24 -5.15 12.79
CA ALA A 7 1.37 -5.13 14.24
C ALA A 7 1.66 -6.53 14.80
N ALA A 8 0.99 -7.56 14.28
CA ALA A 8 1.24 -8.95 14.65
C ALA A 8 2.65 -9.42 14.25
N ALA A 9 3.09 -9.07 13.04
CA ALA A 9 4.43 -9.41 12.54
C ALA A 9 5.54 -8.74 13.38
N GLU A 10 5.40 -7.46 13.72
CA GLU A 10 6.38 -6.77 14.57
C GLU A 10 6.40 -7.30 16.01
N LEU A 11 5.24 -7.64 16.57
CA LEU A 11 5.18 -8.29 17.88
C LEU A 11 5.90 -9.64 17.88
N LYS A 12 5.70 -10.46 16.84
CA LYS A 12 6.43 -11.72 16.66
C LYS A 12 7.94 -11.51 16.60
N LYS A 13 8.41 -10.54 15.80
CA LYS A 13 9.84 -10.19 15.73
C LYS A 13 10.39 -9.75 17.09
N ALA A 14 9.64 -8.94 17.83
CA ALA A 14 10.04 -8.48 19.16
C ALA A 14 10.17 -9.64 20.17
N ILE A 15 9.24 -10.58 20.14
CA ILE A 15 9.23 -11.79 20.98
C ILE A 15 10.43 -12.69 20.64
N LEU A 16 10.71 -12.92 19.36
CA LEU A 16 11.87 -13.71 18.92
C LEU A 16 13.20 -13.08 19.37
N ARG A 17 13.33 -11.76 19.25
CA ARG A 17 14.49 -11.02 19.77
C ARG A 17 14.60 -11.17 21.29
N ALA A 18 13.49 -11.14 22.02
CA ALA A 18 13.48 -11.33 23.47
C ALA A 18 13.94 -12.74 23.86
N GLN A 19 13.42 -13.78 23.20
CA GLN A 19 13.86 -15.16 23.39
C GLN A 19 15.38 -15.29 23.16
N GLN A 20 15.88 -14.73 22.05
CA GLN A 20 17.31 -14.80 21.73
C GLN A 20 18.19 -14.08 22.78
N ARG A 21 17.73 -12.97 23.35
CA ARG A 21 18.43 -12.30 24.46
C ARG A 21 18.50 -13.19 25.69
N VAL A 22 17.40 -13.87 26.04
CA VAL A 22 17.36 -14.80 27.17
C VAL A 22 18.27 -16.00 26.92
N SER A 23 18.32 -16.55 25.71
CA SER A 23 19.24 -17.64 25.37
C SER A 23 20.71 -17.24 25.50
N ARG A 24 21.06 -16.00 25.12
CA ARG A 24 22.43 -15.48 25.21
C ARG A 24 22.84 -15.09 26.63
N ARG A 25 21.91 -14.56 27.41
CA ARG A 25 22.12 -14.12 28.79
C ARG A 25 20.95 -14.56 29.67
N PRO A 26 20.96 -15.83 30.12
CA PRO A 26 19.90 -16.36 30.96
C PRO A 26 19.74 -15.52 32.22
N THR A 27 18.51 -15.09 32.50
CA THR A 27 18.16 -14.36 33.72
C THR A 27 17.11 -15.17 34.46
N PRO A 28 17.49 -15.96 35.48
CA PRO A 28 16.54 -16.76 36.25
C PRO A 28 15.42 -15.87 36.82
N PRO A 29 14.16 -16.35 36.84
CA PRO A 29 13.71 -17.69 36.49
C PRO A 29 13.34 -17.87 35.00
N ILE A 30 13.60 -16.88 34.14
CA ILE A 30 13.12 -16.87 32.75
C ILE A 30 14.06 -17.71 31.88
N VAL A 31 13.51 -18.75 31.24
CA VAL A 31 14.21 -19.59 30.27
C VAL A 31 13.63 -19.43 28.86
N PRO A 32 14.39 -19.70 27.79
CA PRO A 32 13.92 -19.52 26.40
C PRO A 32 12.63 -20.28 26.06
N GLU A 33 12.36 -21.39 26.74
CA GLU A 33 11.19 -22.24 26.54
C GLU A 33 9.89 -21.54 26.90
N HIS A 34 9.92 -20.57 27.83
CA HIS A 34 8.76 -19.76 28.19
C HIS A 34 8.20 -18.96 27.00
N PHE A 35 9.00 -18.73 25.96
CA PHE A 35 8.58 -18.00 24.77
C PHE A 35 7.90 -18.89 23.74
N ASN A 36 8.07 -20.21 23.79
CA ASN A 36 7.64 -21.12 22.73
C ASN A 36 6.13 -21.04 22.47
N ASP A 37 5.31 -21.09 23.51
CA ASP A 37 3.86 -21.06 23.35
C ASP A 37 3.36 -19.66 22.95
N ILE A 38 4.05 -18.60 23.40
CA ILE A 38 3.79 -17.23 22.95
C ILE A 38 4.08 -17.10 21.45
N ILE A 39 5.20 -17.65 20.98
CA ILE A 39 5.60 -17.64 19.57
C ILE A 39 4.58 -18.42 18.72
N LYS A 40 4.10 -19.57 19.19
CA LYS A 40 3.03 -20.32 18.51
C LYS A 40 1.75 -19.49 18.41
N ALA A 41 1.33 -18.88 19.52
CA ALA A 41 0.11 -18.08 19.56
C ALA A 41 0.19 -16.86 18.62
N ILE A 42 1.29 -16.11 18.64
CA ILE A 42 1.43 -14.95 17.75
C ILE A 42 1.55 -15.35 16.28
N SER A 43 2.15 -16.51 15.98
CA SER A 43 2.21 -17.02 14.60
C SER A 43 0.82 -17.38 14.08
N PHE A 44 -0.06 -17.92 14.94
CA PHE A 44 -1.46 -18.15 14.58
C PHE A 44 -2.21 -16.84 14.32
N VAL A 45 -2.02 -15.83 15.17
CA VAL A 45 -2.63 -14.50 14.99
C VAL A 45 -2.17 -13.85 13.69
N GLU A 46 -0.86 -13.80 13.43
CA GLU A 46 -0.28 -13.28 12.18
C GLU A 46 -0.90 -13.96 10.95
N HIS A 47 -0.97 -15.30 10.94
CA HIS A 47 -1.53 -16.04 9.82
C HIS A 47 -3.04 -15.81 9.63
N SER A 48 -3.78 -15.65 10.73
CA SER A 48 -5.21 -15.32 10.68
C SER A 48 -5.43 -13.91 10.13
N MET A 49 -4.60 -12.94 10.52
CA MET A 49 -4.66 -11.57 9.99
C MET A 49 -4.29 -11.53 8.51
N GLN A 50 -3.29 -12.31 8.07
CA GLN A 50 -2.99 -12.45 6.64
C GLN A 50 -4.19 -12.98 5.87
N THR A 51 -4.82 -14.05 6.35
CA THR A 51 -6.01 -14.65 5.69
C THR A 51 -7.15 -13.63 5.56
N LEU A 52 -7.32 -12.77 6.58
CA LEU A 52 -8.32 -11.70 6.54
C LEU A 52 -7.93 -10.58 5.56
N CYS A 53 -6.64 -10.27 5.42
CA CYS A 53 -6.16 -9.30 4.43
C CYS A 53 -6.31 -9.84 3.00
N ASP A 54 -5.98 -11.11 2.77
CA ASP A 54 -6.12 -11.76 1.46
C ASP A 54 -7.58 -11.85 1.00
N ALA A 55 -8.52 -11.93 1.96
CA ALA A 55 -9.96 -11.97 1.69
C ALA A 55 -10.61 -10.58 1.60
N HIS A 56 -9.88 -9.50 1.92
CA HIS A 56 -10.38 -8.14 1.89
C HIS A 56 -10.19 -7.55 0.48
N GLU A 57 -11.21 -6.89 -0.07
CA GLU A 57 -11.04 -6.09 -1.29
C GLU A 57 -10.01 -4.99 -1.00
N SER A 58 -9.01 -4.84 -1.87
CA SER A 58 -7.89 -3.90 -1.65
C SER A 58 -8.39 -2.53 -1.18
N ASP A 59 -7.79 -2.01 -0.11
CA ASP A 59 -8.09 -0.67 0.38
C ASP A 59 -7.89 0.35 -0.77
N SER A 60 -8.82 1.29 -0.95
CA SER A 60 -8.74 2.30 -2.01
C SER A 60 -7.48 3.16 -1.89
N PRO A 61 -6.94 3.71 -2.99
CA PRO A 61 -5.76 4.59 -2.94
C PRO A 61 -5.89 5.76 -1.95
N GLU A 62 -7.07 6.39 -1.83
CA GLU A 62 -7.25 7.47 -0.84
C GLU A 62 -7.06 6.99 0.61
N VAL A 63 -7.57 5.80 0.94
CA VAL A 63 -7.43 5.20 2.28
C VAL A 63 -5.96 4.85 2.56
N LEU A 64 -5.26 4.27 1.59
CA LEU A 64 -3.84 3.96 1.73
C LEU A 64 -3.00 5.25 1.93
N ALA A 65 -3.30 6.32 1.18
CA ALA A 65 -2.61 7.60 1.30
C ALA A 65 -2.84 8.24 2.68
N GLN A 66 -4.07 8.19 3.18
CA GLN A 66 -4.40 8.67 4.53
C GLN A 66 -3.65 7.88 5.61
N LEU A 67 -3.59 6.55 5.48
CA LEU A 67 -2.85 5.69 6.42
C LEU A 67 -1.35 6.01 6.44
N VAL A 68 -0.74 6.29 5.28
CA VAL A 68 0.66 6.73 5.19
C VAL A 68 0.86 8.07 5.90
N GLU A 69 -0.02 9.04 5.67
CA GLU A 69 0.06 10.36 6.30
C GLU A 69 -0.05 10.24 7.83
N GLU A 70 -1.06 9.52 8.32
CA GLU A 70 -1.28 9.35 9.75
C GLU A 70 -0.13 8.62 10.44
N ARG A 71 0.47 7.62 9.77
CA ARG A 71 1.42 6.71 10.42
C ARG A 71 2.89 6.97 10.18
N SER A 72 3.25 7.68 9.12
CA SER A 72 4.65 7.94 8.78
C SER A 72 5.41 8.77 9.81
N SER A 73 4.72 9.49 10.70
CA SER A 73 5.34 10.26 11.78
C SER A 73 5.62 9.46 13.06
N TYR A 74 5.11 8.23 13.20
CA TYR A 74 5.34 7.43 14.40
C TYR A 74 6.59 6.56 14.28
N SER A 75 7.43 6.60 15.32
CA SER A 75 8.63 5.76 15.37
C SER A 75 8.27 4.28 15.34
N GLY A 76 8.94 3.51 14.48
CA GLY A 76 8.70 2.07 14.30
C GLY A 76 7.70 1.72 13.19
N TRP A 77 7.08 2.72 12.55
CA TRP A 77 6.16 2.56 11.43
C TRP A 77 6.77 2.94 10.08
N GLU A 78 8.04 3.34 10.05
CA GLU A 78 8.71 3.88 8.86
C GLU A 78 8.70 2.84 7.73
N ASN A 79 9.08 1.60 8.06
CA ASN A 79 9.14 0.52 7.07
C ASN A 79 7.76 0.16 6.49
N TRP A 80 6.72 0.17 7.33
CA TRP A 80 5.35 -0.10 6.88
C TRP A 80 4.81 1.04 6.02
N SER A 81 5.03 2.29 6.45
CA SER A 81 4.63 3.46 5.67
C SER A 81 5.32 3.52 4.30
N ASN A 82 6.55 3.02 4.19
CA ASN A 82 7.25 2.92 2.91
C ASN A 82 6.66 1.82 2.02
N LEU A 83 6.35 0.64 2.56
CA LEU A 83 5.70 -0.43 1.79
C LEU A 83 4.33 0.01 1.24
N LEU A 84 3.56 0.77 2.02
CA LEU A 84 2.30 1.35 1.55
C LEU A 84 2.49 2.41 0.45
N ARG A 85 3.55 3.22 0.53
CA ARG A 85 3.89 4.15 -0.56
C ARG A 85 4.24 3.41 -1.84
N GLU A 86 5.04 2.36 -1.75
CA GLU A 86 5.37 1.53 -2.91
C GLU A 86 4.11 0.88 -3.53
N GLN A 87 3.16 0.45 -2.68
CA GLN A 87 1.88 -0.06 -3.14
C GLN A 87 1.05 1.02 -3.86
N LEU A 88 0.96 2.24 -3.29
CA LEU A 88 0.29 3.37 -3.92
C LEU A 88 0.89 3.74 -5.28
N ASP A 89 2.22 3.84 -5.34
CA ASP A 89 2.95 4.17 -6.57
C ASP A 89 2.68 3.12 -7.67
N SER A 90 2.57 1.83 -7.28
CA SER A 90 2.22 0.75 -8.21
C SER A 90 0.79 0.85 -8.74
N MET A 91 -0.17 1.29 -7.90
CA MET A 91 -1.56 1.47 -8.29
C MET A 91 -1.73 2.68 -9.23
N GLU A 92 -0.98 3.76 -9.01
CA GLU A 92 -0.98 4.93 -9.91
C GLU A 92 -0.33 4.62 -11.26
N ALA A 93 0.70 3.76 -11.29
CA ALA A 93 1.36 3.35 -12.52
C ALA A 93 0.48 2.45 -13.42
N GLU A 94 -0.53 1.77 -12.87
CA GLU A 94 -1.48 0.94 -13.61
C GLU A 94 -2.66 1.72 -14.19
N LEU A 95 -2.86 2.99 -13.81
CA LEU A 95 -3.84 3.85 -14.47
C LEU A 95 -3.38 4.17 -15.89
N PRO A 96 -4.16 3.83 -16.93
CA PRO A 96 -3.79 4.18 -18.29
C PRO A 96 -3.69 5.70 -18.37
N GLN A 97 -2.51 6.21 -18.74
CA GLN A 97 -2.35 7.61 -19.08
C GLN A 97 -3.38 7.91 -20.17
N SER A 98 -4.43 8.65 -19.81
CA SER A 98 -5.39 9.15 -20.78
C SER A 98 -4.60 9.87 -21.85
N GLU A 99 -4.58 9.30 -23.06
CA GLU A 99 -3.92 9.87 -24.22
C GLU A 99 -4.34 11.34 -24.33
N PRO A 100 -3.40 12.28 -24.57
CA PRO A 100 -3.78 13.66 -24.78
C PRO A 100 -4.73 13.69 -25.97
N GLU A 101 -5.98 14.09 -25.72
CA GLU A 101 -6.97 14.39 -26.75
C GLU A 101 -6.29 15.28 -27.79
N MET A 102 -5.98 14.72 -28.96
CA MET A 102 -5.49 15.52 -30.09
C MET A 102 -6.59 16.52 -30.40
N ALA A 103 -6.35 17.76 -29.99
CA ALA A 103 -7.20 18.89 -30.29
C ALA A 103 -7.54 18.86 -31.78
N SER A 104 -8.83 18.66 -32.06
CA SER A 104 -9.42 18.72 -33.38
C SER A 104 -8.88 19.94 -34.12
N ASP A 105 -8.25 19.74 -35.27
CA ASP A 105 -8.00 20.81 -36.23
C ASP A 105 -9.34 21.47 -36.54
N GLN A 106 -9.55 22.65 -35.96
CA GLN A 106 -10.67 23.50 -36.29
C GLN A 106 -10.41 24.09 -37.67
N ASP A 107 -11.35 23.84 -38.57
CA ASP A 107 -11.51 24.50 -39.87
C ASP A 107 -11.24 26.02 -39.79
N PRO A 108 -10.31 26.57 -40.60
CA PRO A 108 -10.29 28.00 -40.86
C PRO A 108 -11.28 28.34 -41.98
N PHE A 109 -12.38 28.93 -41.54
CA PHE A 109 -13.43 29.59 -42.30
C PHE A 109 -12.90 30.59 -43.37
N VAL A 110 -13.57 30.58 -44.53
CA VAL A 110 -13.77 31.65 -45.56
C VAL A 110 -12.73 31.87 -46.67
N LYS A 111 -13.14 31.58 -47.92
CA LYS A 111 -13.26 32.63 -48.95
C LYS A 111 -14.36 32.37 -49.96
N GLU A 112 -15.35 33.24 -49.88
CA GLU A 112 -16.45 33.49 -50.81
C GLU A 112 -15.92 33.80 -52.23
N TYR A 113 -16.40 33.07 -53.24
CA TYR A 113 -16.32 33.49 -54.64
C TYR A 113 -17.51 32.93 -55.44
N LYS A 114 -18.55 33.75 -55.59
CA LYS A 114 -19.44 33.75 -56.78
C LYS A 114 -19.18 35.08 -57.47
N PRO A 115 -18.91 35.13 -58.78
CA PRO A 115 -20.05 35.10 -59.70
C PRO A 115 -19.75 34.51 -61.09
N SER A 116 -20.79 34.00 -61.74
CA SER A 116 -21.07 33.98 -63.20
C SER A 116 -22.34 33.13 -63.32
N GLY A 117 -23.53 33.69 -63.53
CA GLY A 117 -23.92 34.43 -64.72
C GLY A 117 -25.02 33.60 -65.38
N ASN A 118 -26.27 34.00 -65.18
CA ASN A 118 -27.47 33.36 -65.72
C ASN A 118 -27.64 33.66 -67.22
N HIS A 119 -28.56 32.90 -67.85
CA HIS A 119 -29.19 33.09 -69.17
C HIS A 119 -28.47 32.40 -70.35
N LEU A 120 -29.12 31.59 -71.18
CA LEU A 120 -30.54 31.29 -71.43
C LEU A 120 -30.62 29.90 -72.09
#